data_AF-A0A843L3X3-F1
#
_entry.id   AF-A0A843L3X3-F1
#
_cell.length_a   1.000
_cell.length_b   1.000
_cell.length_c   1.000
_cell.angle_alpha   90.00
_cell.angle_beta   90.00
_cell.angle_gamma   90.00
#
_symmetry.space_group_name_H-M   'P 1'
#
loop_
_entity.id
_entity.type
_entity.pdbx_description
1 polymer ?
#
loop_
_entity_poly.entity_id
_entity_poly.type
_entity_poly.pdbx_seq_one_letter_code
_entity_poly.pdbx_strand_id
1 'polypeptide(L)' 'MKERITSPAALLEEPDDAAIRPARFDEFIGQPQVKETLAIAIAAAKKRGESLDHILFSGPPGLGKTTL' A
#
# COMPACT_ATOMS: atom_id res chain seq x y z
N MET A 1 -22.68 19.10 -20.74
CA MET A 1 -22.17 19.10 -19.34
C MET A 1 -20.92 18.22 -19.37
N LYS A 2 -19.71 18.79 -19.26
CA LYS A 2 -18.46 18.00 -19.31
C LYS A 2 -18.45 17.05 -18.10
N GLU A 3 -18.29 15.75 -18.35
CA GLU A 3 -18.17 14.75 -17.30
C GLU A 3 -17.07 15.17 -16.32
N ARG A 4 -17.40 15.20 -15.03
CA ARG A 4 -16.44 15.52 -13.98
C ARG A 4 -15.52 14.32 -13.78
N ILE A 5 -14.22 14.57 -13.73
CA ILE A 5 -13.14 13.59 -13.43
C ILE A 5 -13.24 13.02 -12.00
N THR A 6 -14.32 13.32 -11.26
CA THR A 6 -14.55 12.83 -9.89
C THR A 6 -15.43 11.59 -9.84
N SER A 7 -15.71 10.96 -10.98
CA SER A 7 -16.49 9.72 -11.00
C SER A 7 -15.64 8.57 -10.49
N PRO A 8 -16.12 7.77 -9.51
CA PRO A 8 -15.44 6.56 -9.06
C PRO A 8 -15.58 5.38 -10.04
N ALA A 9 -16.31 5.57 -11.16
CA ALA A 9 -16.44 4.56 -12.19
C ALA A 9 -15.11 4.45 -12.97
N ALA A 10 -14.56 3.24 -13.03
CA ALA A 10 -13.38 2.95 -13.83
C ALA A 10 -13.64 3.34 -15.29
N LEU A 11 -12.79 4.20 -15.83
CA LEU A 11 -12.80 4.53 -17.25
C LEU A 11 -12.18 3.36 -18.01
N LEU A 12 -12.82 2.93 -19.10
CA LEU A 12 -12.41 1.76 -19.91
C LEU A 12 -10.97 1.86 -20.48
N GLU A 13 -10.36 3.05 -20.45
CA GLU A 13 -9.02 3.34 -20.98
C GLU A 13 -8.02 3.75 -19.88
N GLU A 14 -8.35 3.64 -18.59
CA GLU A 14 -7.35 3.83 -17.55
C GLU A 14 -6.35 2.67 -17.57
N PRO A 15 -5.03 2.94 -17.64
CA PRO A 15 -4.04 1.90 -17.51
C PRO A 15 -4.25 1.19 -16.18
N ASP A 16 -4.21 -0.14 -16.20
CA ASP A 16 -4.48 -0.94 -15.01
C ASP A 16 -3.52 -0.54 -13.88
N ASP A 17 -4.08 0.12 -12.87
CA ASP A 17 -3.37 0.61 -11.68
C ASP A 17 -2.63 -0.55 -10.98
N ALA A 18 -3.08 -1.79 -11.20
CA ALA A 18 -2.43 -3.01 -10.76
C ALA A 18 -1.01 -3.20 -11.31
N ALA A 19 -0.70 -2.66 -12.49
CA ALA A 19 0.63 -2.78 -13.10
C ALA A 19 1.71 -1.97 -12.37
N ILE A 20 1.33 -0.91 -11.64
CA ILE A 20 2.26 0.01 -10.97
C ILE A 20 2.36 -0.29 -9.47
N ARG A 21 1.38 -1.00 -8.89
CA ARG A 21 1.40 -1.38 -7.48
C ARG A 21 2.25 -2.64 -7.28
N PRO A 22 3.23 -2.64 -6.36
CA PRO A 22 3.98 -3.83 -6.02
C PRO A 22 3.03 -4.94 -5.54
N ALA A 23 3.20 -6.14 -6.09
CA ALA A 23 2.42 -7.30 -5.68
C ALA A 23 2.99 -7.92 -4.41
N ARG A 24 4.28 -7.70 -4.17
CA ARG A 24 5.00 -8.22 -3.02
C ARG A 24 5.63 -7.09 -2.21
N PHE A 25 5.76 -7.34 -0.91
CA PHE A 25 6.33 -6.38 0.02
C PHE A 25 7.80 -6.00 -0.31
N ASP A 26 8.57 -6.93 -0.88
CA ASP A 26 9.94 -6.72 -1.32
C ASP A 26 10.05 -5.86 -2.59
N GLU A 27 8.98 -5.76 -3.39
CA GLU A 27 8.91 -4.93 -4.60
C GLU A 27 8.60 -3.46 -4.28
N PHE A 28 8.17 -3.13 -3.06
CA PHE A 28 7.85 -1.75 -2.68
C PHE A 28 9.11 -0.88 -2.67
N ILE A 29 9.12 0.16 -3.51
CA ILE A 29 10.27 1.05 -3.68
C ILE A 29 10.26 2.17 -2.63
N GLY A 30 11.42 2.40 -2.00
CA GLY A 30 11.59 3.43 -0.98
C GLY A 30 11.15 2.99 0.43
N GLN A 31 11.05 3.97 1.34
CA GLN A 31 10.68 3.78 2.76
C GLN A 31 11.43 2.65 3.50
N PRO A 32 12.78 2.55 3.41
CA PRO A 32 13.53 1.40 3.94
C PRO A 32 13.31 1.16 5.44
N GLN A 33 13.24 2.23 6.25
CA GLN A 33 13.02 2.14 7.70
C GLN A 33 11.62 1.61 8.05
N VAL A 34 10.59 2.06 7.32
CA VAL A 34 9.21 1.58 7.52
C VAL A 34 9.11 0.11 7.10
N LYS A 35 9.73 -0.25 5.97
CA LYS A 35 9.75 -1.63 5.50
C LYS A 35 10.42 -2.57 6.50
N GLU A 36 11.56 -2.17 7.05
CA GLU A 36 12.27 -2.95 8.06
C GLU A 36 11.43 -3.14 9.33
N THR A 37 10.83 -2.06 9.83
CA THR A 37 9.97 -2.11 11.03
C THR A 37 8.78 -3.04 10.82
N LEU A 38 8.11 -2.93 9.67
CA LEU A 38 6.97 -3.77 9.34
C LEU A 38 7.37 -5.23 9.13
N ALA A 39 8.53 -5.50 8.51
CA ALA A 39 9.08 -6.85 8.36
C ALA A 39 9.31 -7.53 9.72
N ILE A 40 9.90 -6.79 10.68
CA ILE A 40 10.12 -7.28 12.04
C ILE A 40 8.78 -7.58 12.74
N ALA A 41 7.81 -6.67 12.64
CA ALA A 41 6.50 -6.84 13.26
C ALA A 41 5.75 -8.06 12.68
N ILE A 42 5.73 -8.20 11.35
CA ILE A 42 5.15 -9.35 10.66
C ILE A 42 5.84 -10.65 11.07
N ALA A 43 7.17 -10.68 11.11
CA ALA A 43 7.93 -11.86 11.50
C ALA A 43 7.62 -12.27 12.96
N ALA A 44 7.49 -11.29 13.86
CA ALA A 44 7.17 -11.51 15.26
C ALA A 44 5.76 -12.08 15.44
N ALA A 45 4.75 -11.50 14.77
CA ALA A 45 3.38 -11.99 14.79
C ALA A 45 3.28 -13.42 14.23
N LYS A 46 3.94 -13.69 13.09
CA LYS A 46 4.03 -15.04 12.51
C LYS A 46 4.67 -16.05 13.47
N LYS A 47 5.74 -15.67 14.17
CA LYS A 47 6.42 -16.54 15.14
C LYS A 47 5.53 -16.87 16.35
N ARG A 48 4.69 -15.93 16.77
CA ARG A 48 3.72 -16.13 17.86
C ARG A 48 2.45 -16.86 17.40
N GLY A 49 2.20 -16.96 16.10
CA GLY A 49 1.00 -17.58 15.56
C GLY A 49 -0.26 -16.73 15.75
N GLU A 50 -0.10 -15.41 15.85
CA GLU A 50 -1.19 -14.46 16.08
C GLU A 50 -1.26 -13.43 14.95
N SER A 51 -2.34 -12.65 14.97
CA SER A 51 -2.53 -11.52 14.05
C SER A 51 -1.49 -10.43 14.31
N LEU A 52 -1.11 -9.70 13.25
CA LEU A 52 -0.32 -8.48 13.40
C LEU A 52 -1.10 -7.44 14.21
N ASP A 53 -0.40 -6.73 15.10
CA ASP A 53 -0.98 -5.63 15.86
C ASP A 53 -1.51 -4.52 14.95
N HIS A 54 -2.41 -3.69 15.48
CA HIS A 54 -2.96 -2.56 14.73
C HIS A 54 -1.87 -1.52 14.42
N ILE A 55 -1.73 -1.16 13.14
CA ILE A 55 -0.75 -0.19 12.65
C ILE A 55 -1.46 1.03 12.06
N LEU A 56 -1.01 2.23 12.43
CA LEU A 56 -1.47 3.49 11.87
C LEU A 56 -0.42 4.04 10.91
N PHE A 57 -0.77 4.16 9.63
CA PHE A 57 0.04 4.88 8.65
C PHE A 57 -0.34 6.37 8.62
N SER A 58 0.61 7.23 8.95
CA SER A 58 0.46 8.69 8.92
C SER A 58 1.50 9.33 8.01
N GLY A 59 1.09 10.36 7.25
CA GLY A 59 2.01 11.14 6.43
C GLY A 59 1.32 11.87 5.27
N PRO A 60 2.05 12.78 4.59
CA PRO A 60 1.59 13.51 3.41
C PRO A 60 0.91 12.64 2.32
N PRO A 61 0.04 13.24 1.47
CA PRO A 61 -0.55 12.51 0.34
C PRO A 61 0.54 12.03 -0.64
N GLY A 62 0.28 10.90 -1.32
CA GLY A 62 1.18 10.35 -2.34
C GLY A 62 2.33 9.46 -1.86
N LEU A 63 2.46 9.20 -0.55
CA LEU A 63 3.54 8.36 0.01
C LEU A 63 3.29 6.84 -0.05
N GLY A 64 2.25 6.39 -0.74
CA GLY A 64 1.96 4.95 -0.88
C GLY A 64 1.43 4.26 0.38
N LYS A 65 0.79 4.98 1.31
CA LYS A 65 0.21 4.41 2.56
C LYS A 65 -0.83 3.31 2.33
N THR A 66 -1.54 3.37 1.20
CA THR A 66 -2.55 2.36 0.81
C THR A 66 -1.93 1.22 0.01
N THR A 67 -0.72 1.41 -0.49
CA THR A 67 0.01 0.46 -1.34
C THR A 67 0.96 -0.41 -0.51
N LEU A 68 1.54 0.15 0.56
CA LEU A 68 2.40 -0.54 1.51
C LEU A 68 1.61 -1.58 2.33
#